data_AF-A0A9D6QLN3-F1
#
_entry.id   AF-A0A9D6QLN3-F1
#
_cell.length_a   1.000
_cell.length_b   1.000
_cell.length_c   1.000
_cell.angle_alpha   90.00
_cell.angle_beta   90.00
_cell.angle_gamma   90.00
#
_symmetry.space_group_name_H-M   'P 1'
#
loop_
_entity.id
_entity.type
_entity.pdbx_description
1 polymer ?
#
loop_
_entity_poly.entity_id
_entity_poly.type
_entity_poly.pdbx_seq_one_letter_code
_entity_poly.pdbx_strand_id
1 'polypeptide(L)'
;MSDRAYAEDLDWALASPSLLSGERIVTDEQCRALFARARPTDPADLAAYVREHLKSPRLGIYFEVLVRYWLERKLGMRDVRSNVPIRDPRGATLGELDFLFVD
;
A
#
# COMPACT_ATOMS: atom_id res chain seq x y z
N MET A 1 -17.00 -4.43 -8.21
CA MET A 1 -16.50 -3.04 -8.25
C MET A 1 -16.23 -2.67 -9.70
N SER A 2 -16.40 -1.40 -10.08
CA SER A 2 -16.00 -0.92 -11.40
C SER A 2 -14.50 -0.60 -11.41
N ASP A 3 -13.87 -0.62 -12.58
CA ASP A 3 -12.44 -0.29 -12.74
C ASP A 3 -12.12 1.11 -12.21
N ARG A 4 -13.06 2.04 -12.40
CA ARG A 4 -12.97 3.40 -11.87
C ARG A 4 -12.99 3.46 -10.34
N ALA A 5 -13.78 2.60 -9.68
CA ALA A 5 -13.87 2.58 -8.22
C ALA A 5 -12.51 2.21 -7.58
N TYR A 6 -11.76 1.27 -8.17
CA TYR A 6 -10.42 0.92 -7.67
C TYR A 6 -9.46 2.10 -7.70
N ALA A 7 -9.51 2.91 -8.77
CA ALA A 7 -8.65 4.09 -8.89
C ALA A 7 -9.03 5.18 -7.87
N GLU A 8 -10.32 5.40 -7.66
CA GLU A 8 -10.84 6.35 -6.66
C GLU A 8 -10.46 5.92 -5.23
N ASP A 9 -10.57 4.62 -4.93
CA ASP A 9 -10.18 4.07 -3.62
C ASP A 9 -8.67 4.14 -3.38
N LEU A 10 -7.86 3.90 -4.42
CA LEU A 10 -6.40 4.06 -4.33
C LEU A 10 -6.01 5.52 -4.10
N ASP A 11 -6.62 6.45 -4.85
CA ASP A 11 -6.41 7.88 -4.67
C ASP A 11 -6.78 8.31 -3.23
N TRP A 12 -7.89 7.79 -2.69
CA TRP A 12 -8.27 8.03 -1.30
C TRP A 12 -7.24 7.48 -0.30
N ALA A 13 -6.78 6.24 -0.49
CA ALA A 13 -5.82 5.60 0.40
C ALA A 13 -4.49 6.37 0.48
N LEU A 14 -3.97 6.80 -0.68
CA LEU A 14 -2.70 7.52 -0.78
C LEU A 14 -2.80 8.99 -0.35
N ALA A 15 -4.00 9.57 -0.38
CA ALA A 15 -4.26 10.91 0.15
C ALA A 15 -4.62 10.92 1.64
N SER A 16 -4.83 9.75 2.26
CA SER A 16 -5.21 9.66 3.67
C SER A 16 -4.09 10.17 4.59
N PRO A 17 -4.41 10.96 5.63
CA PRO A 17 -3.41 11.46 6.57
C PRO A 17 -2.86 10.32 7.44
N SER A 18 -1.56 10.39 7.76
CA SER A 18 -0.95 9.43 8.67
C SER A 18 -1.61 9.46 10.05
N LEU A 19 -1.94 8.28 10.58
CA LEU A 19 -2.35 8.13 11.99
C LEU A 19 -1.16 8.16 12.95
N LEU A 20 0.06 8.00 12.43
CA LEU A 20 1.29 7.98 13.19
C LEU A 20 1.96 9.36 13.17
N SER A 21 2.53 9.76 14.31
CA SER A 21 3.35 10.96 14.47
C SER A 21 4.70 10.60 15.09
N GLY A 22 5.78 11.29 14.69
CA GLY A 22 7.14 11.04 15.20
C GLY A 22 8.25 11.31 14.18
N GLU A 23 9.50 11.15 14.61
CA GLU A 23 10.70 11.57 13.84
C GLU A 23 11.12 10.60 12.71
N ARG A 24 10.66 9.35 12.74
CA ARG A 24 11.05 8.30 11.77
C ARG A 24 9.86 7.81 10.94
N ILE A 25 8.95 8.71 10.64
CA ILE A 25 7.74 8.46 9.84
C ILE A 25 7.81 9.32 8.58
N VAL A 26 7.38 8.76 7.46
CA VAL A 26 7.19 9.54 6.22
C VAL A 26 6.08 10.54 6.49
N THR A 27 6.39 11.82 6.38
CA THR A 27 5.42 12.89 6.63
C THR A 27 4.35 12.92 5.54
N ASP A 28 3.16 13.44 5.86
CA ASP A 28 2.09 13.61 4.87
C ASP A 28 2.55 14.45 3.67
N GLU A 29 3.46 15.41 3.86
CA GLU A 29 4.04 16.19 2.77
C GLU A 29 4.89 15.34 1.83
N GLN A 30 5.75 14.48 2.37
CA GLN A 30 6.53 13.53 1.59
C GLN A 30 5.63 12.54 0.84
N CYS A 31 4.59 12.02 1.49
CA CYS A 31 3.58 11.15 0.86
C CYS A 31 2.88 11.86 -0.29
N ARG A 32 2.42 13.11 -0.11
CA ARG A 32 1.80 13.90 -1.18
C ARG A 32 2.76 14.14 -2.36
N ALA A 33 4.03 14.43 -2.10
CA ALA A 33 5.03 14.62 -3.14
C ALA A 33 5.35 13.30 -3.91
N LEU A 34 5.39 12.18 -3.20
CA LEU A 34 5.49 10.84 -3.81
C LEU A 34 4.26 10.54 -4.67
N PHE A 35 3.05 10.81 -4.16
CA PHE A 35 1.82 10.58 -4.89
C PHE A 35 1.73 11.43 -6.15
N ALA A 36 2.06 12.72 -6.08
CA ALA A 36 2.02 13.64 -7.21
C ALA A 36 2.94 13.20 -8.36
N ARG A 37 4.10 12.61 -8.05
CA ARG A 37 5.04 12.10 -9.08
C ARG A 37 4.56 10.83 -9.77
N ALA A 38 3.65 10.10 -9.14
CA ALA A 38 3.29 8.73 -9.49
C ALA A 38 1.84 8.58 -10.01
N ARG A 39 1.26 9.68 -10.54
CA ARG A 39 -0.07 9.73 -11.20
C ARG A 39 0.10 9.80 -12.74
N PRO A 40 -0.75 9.19 -13.58
CA PRO A 40 -1.98 8.45 -13.29
C PRO A 40 -1.88 6.92 -13.41
N THR A 41 -2.78 6.26 -12.68
CA THR A 41 -3.04 4.83 -12.77
C THR A 41 -4.02 4.58 -13.90
N ASP A 42 -3.66 3.72 -14.86
CA ASP A 42 -4.62 3.20 -15.85
C ASP A 42 -5.64 2.34 -15.09
N PRO A 43 -6.94 2.71 -15.06
CA PRO A 43 -7.93 1.96 -14.32
C PRO A 43 -8.04 0.49 -14.76
N ALA A 44 -7.78 0.20 -16.04
CA ALA A 44 -7.84 -1.17 -16.55
C ALA A 44 -6.68 -2.02 -16.01
N ASP A 45 -5.47 -1.46 -15.97
CA ASP A 45 -4.26 -2.11 -15.43
C ASP A 45 -4.42 -2.37 -13.93
N LEU A 46 -4.89 -1.38 -13.16
CA LEU A 46 -5.18 -1.56 -11.74
C LEU A 46 -6.26 -2.62 -11.51
N ALA A 47 -7.35 -2.59 -12.28
CA ALA A 47 -8.42 -3.57 -12.13
C ALA A 47 -7.94 -4.99 -12.46
N ALA A 48 -7.10 -5.15 -13.48
CA ALA A 48 -6.46 -6.44 -13.79
C ALA A 48 -5.59 -6.91 -12.63
N TYR A 49 -4.73 -6.04 -12.09
CA TYR A 49 -3.88 -6.36 -10.95
C TYR A 49 -4.68 -6.76 -9.71
N VAL A 50 -5.74 -6.01 -9.36
CA VAL A 50 -6.60 -6.31 -8.22
C VAL A 50 -7.28 -7.67 -8.39
N ARG A 51 -7.84 -7.98 -9.57
CA ARG A 51 -8.47 -9.29 -9.82
C ARG A 51 -7.49 -10.45 -9.69
N GLU A 52 -6.25 -10.25 -10.12
CA GLU A 52 -5.21 -11.26 -10.02
C GLU A 52 -4.75 -11.50 -8.58
N HIS A 53 -4.58 -10.43 -7.79
CA HIS A 53 -3.92 -10.49 -6.48
C HIS A 53 -4.87 -10.53 -5.28
N LEU A 54 -6.12 -10.06 -5.42
CA LEU A 54 -7.08 -10.04 -4.32
C LEU A 54 -7.61 -11.46 -4.04
N LYS A 55 -7.04 -12.12 -3.04
CA LYS A 55 -7.43 -13.49 -2.64
C LYS A 55 -8.55 -13.56 -1.60
N SER A 56 -8.95 -12.42 -1.03
CA SER A 56 -9.91 -12.36 0.08
C SER A 56 -10.76 -11.09 -0.03
N PRO A 57 -12.07 -11.15 0.30
CA PRO A 57 -12.92 -9.96 0.31
C PRO A 57 -12.70 -9.09 1.56
N ARG A 58 -11.74 -9.42 2.43
CA ARG A 58 -11.44 -8.62 3.62
C ARG A 58 -10.95 -7.24 3.21
N LEU A 59 -11.51 -6.20 3.83
CA LEU A 59 -11.22 -4.81 3.49
C LEU A 59 -9.73 -4.45 3.65
N GLY A 60 -9.06 -4.96 4.69
CA GLY A 60 -7.62 -4.75 4.88
C GLY A 60 -6.81 -5.26 3.70
N ILE A 61 -7.03 -6.53 3.29
CA ILE A 61 -6.37 -7.14 2.14
C ILE A 61 -6.67 -6.38 0.85
N TYR A 62 -7.89 -5.85 0.70
CA TYR A 62 -8.23 -5.04 -0.46
C TYR A 62 -7.34 -3.80 -0.56
N PHE A 63 -7.23 -3.00 0.50
CA PHE A 63 -6.38 -1.81 0.49
C PHE A 63 -4.88 -2.14 0.42
N GLU A 64 -4.46 -3.23 1.04
CA GLU A 64 -3.12 -3.79 0.86
C GLU A 64 -2.78 -4.03 -0.62
N VAL A 65 -3.68 -4.65 -1.38
CA VAL A 65 -3.48 -4.90 -2.83
C VAL A 65 -3.39 -3.59 -3.62
N LEU A 66 -4.21 -2.59 -3.27
CA LEU A 66 -4.16 -1.26 -3.91
C LEU A 66 -2.82 -0.57 -3.68
N VAL A 67 -2.35 -0.52 -2.43
CA VAL A 67 -1.07 0.11 -2.07
C VAL A 67 0.11 -0.63 -2.70
N ARG A 68 0.08 -1.97 -2.69
CA ARG A 68 1.07 -2.82 -3.34
C ARG A 68 1.18 -2.51 -4.85
N TYR A 69 0.04 -2.42 -5.55
CA TYR A 69 0.03 -2.03 -6.96
C TYR A 69 0.80 -0.74 -7.19
N TRP A 70 0.55 0.28 -6.37
CA TRP A 70 1.20 1.57 -6.52
C TRP A 70 2.71 1.51 -6.27
N LEU A 71 3.14 0.83 -5.20
CA LEU A 71 4.56 0.64 -4.89
C LEU A 71 5.30 -0.11 -6.01
N GLU A 72 4.74 -1.21 -6.50
CA GLU A 72 5.38 -2.03 -7.55
C GLU A 72 5.32 -1.38 -8.93
N ARG A 73 4.14 -0.93 -9.36
CA ARG A 73 3.90 -0.49 -10.76
C ARG A 73 4.22 0.98 -11.00
N LYS A 74 4.15 1.83 -9.96
CA LYS A 74 4.39 3.28 -10.11
C LYS A 74 5.71 3.73 -9.52
N LEU A 75 6.14 3.14 -8.41
CA LEU A 75 7.43 3.45 -7.80
C LEU A 75 8.53 2.45 -8.17
N GLY A 76 8.20 1.35 -8.87
CA GLY A 76 9.19 0.36 -9.29
C GLY A 76 9.80 -0.42 -8.13
N MET A 77 9.18 -0.36 -6.95
CA MET A 77 9.68 -1.02 -5.75
C MET A 77 9.45 -2.52 -5.84
N ARG A 78 10.35 -3.28 -5.23
CA ARG A 78 10.26 -4.73 -5.17
C ARG A 78 9.85 -5.18 -3.78
N ASP A 79 8.76 -5.95 -3.70
CA ASP A 79 8.36 -6.61 -2.46
C ASP A 79 9.45 -7.62 -2.05
N VAL A 80 9.91 -7.50 -0.80
CA VAL A 80 10.88 -8.40 -0.18
C VAL A 80 10.17 -9.41 0.71
N ARG A 81 9.18 -8.96 1.48
CA ARG A 81 8.36 -9.77 2.38
C ARG A 81 7.05 -9.08 2.69
N SER A 82 6.02 -9.87 2.95
CA SER A 82 4.74 -9.40 3.45
C SER A 82 4.34 -10.17 4.70
N ASN A 83 3.44 -9.60 5.50
CA ASN A 83 2.90 -10.21 6.72
C ASN A 83 4.00 -10.62 7.73
N VAL A 84 4.94 -9.71 8.00
CA VAL A 84 6.11 -10.00 8.83
C VAL A 84 5.81 -9.67 10.29
N PRO A 85 5.72 -10.67 11.19
CA PRO A 85 5.47 -10.40 12.60
C PRO A 85 6.71 -9.76 13.24
N ILE A 86 6.50 -8.64 13.93
CA ILE A 86 7.50 -8.03 14.80
C ILE A 86 7.37 -8.70 16.17
N ARG A 87 8.48 -9.22 16.69
CA ARG A 87 8.52 -9.91 17.99
C ARG A 87 9.51 -9.25 18.94
N ASP A 88 9.20 -9.29 20.23
CA ASP A 88 10.12 -8.89 21.28
C ASP A 88 11.24 -9.94 21.48
N PRO A 89 12.27 -9.65 22.30
CA PRO A 89 13.35 -10.60 22.57
C PRO A 89 12.90 -11.91 23.27
N ARG A 90 11.69 -11.93 23.84
CA ARG A 90 11.09 -13.11 24.48
C ARG A 90 10.22 -13.91 23.50
N GLY A 91 10.10 -13.45 22.25
CA GLY A 91 9.33 -14.09 21.19
C GLY A 91 7.86 -13.67 21.11
N ALA A 92 7.39 -12.76 21.97
CA ALA A 92 6.02 -12.27 21.94
C ALA A 92 5.80 -11.31 20.77
N THR A 93 4.68 -11.46 20.05
CA THR A 93 4.34 -10.59 18.92
C THR A 93 3.94 -9.20 19.41
N LEU A 94 4.66 -8.17 18.94
CA LEU A 94 4.38 -6.76 19.20
C LEU A 94 3.47 -6.15 18.14
N GLY A 95 3.47 -6.72 16.93
CA GLY A 95 2.71 -6.26 15.79
C GLY A 95 3.15 -6.95 14.52
N GLU A 96 2.81 -6.37 13.38
CA GLU A 96 3.07 -6.91 12.06
C GLU A 96 3.40 -5.79 11.09
N LEU A 97 4.26 -6.10 10.13
CA LEU A 97 4.49 -5.28 8.94
C LEU A 97 3.74 -5.93 7.78
N ASP A 98 2.75 -5.22 7.24
CA ASP A 98 1.99 -5.71 6.08
C ASP A 98 2.93 -5.92 4.89
N PHE A 99 3.89 -5.02 4.69
CA PHE A 99 4.87 -5.08 3.62
C PHE A 99 6.28 -4.61 4.00
N LEU A 100 7.29 -5.18 3.34
CA LEU A 100 8.65 -4.65 3.22
C LEU A 100 9.02 -4.54 1.74
N PHE A 101 9.38 -3.34 1.30
CA PHE A 101 9.83 -3.06 -0.05
C PHE A 101 11.27 -2.53 -0.07
N VAL A 102 11.91 -2.65 -1.22
CA VAL A 102 13.18 -1.98 -1.55
C VAL A 102 13.05 -1.24 -2.88
N ASP A 103 13.82 -0.15 -3.02
CA ASP A 103 13.96 0.61 -4.27
C ASP A 103 15.01 0.00 -5.23
#